data_AF-A0A1I8FWK4-F1
#
_entry.id   AF-A0A1I8FWK4-F1
#
_cell.length_a   1.000
_cell.length_b   1.000
_cell.length_c   1.000
_cell.angle_alpha   90.00
_cell.angle_beta   90.00
_cell.angle_gamma   90.00
#
_symmetry.space_group_name_H-M   'P 1'
#
loop_
_entity.id
_entity.type
_entity.pdbx_description
1 polymer ?
#
loop_
_entity_poly.entity_id
_entity_poly.type
_entity_poly.pdbx_seq_one_letter_code
_entity_poly.pdbx_strand_id
1 'polypeptide(L)'
;VRSAAPGYQSFRTMENQAEADQVASDYDDSDEDEISADPSEELLLYASKKKFETALDFITISRTPEFRYPGLQTPGLKLLEFQDDHLRTAAHYAAKHRDGESLLTEIVKQFGPNCLTTPDEDKITPLQLSARYHSAESWDQNFTELIKSQKSFSLLRLKDSNGDTCAHWAAKNSVYPKTILKINEKSSTMCWKWKNNRNETVLHKVLEHCRDEGVLQEIIDGIKNASDLLTDKDVDGNELALLDLAAFFDRDEILPELILTRQFELIPCCLSLLIQLGPEINRMRAKAKGKHEQLLQLQKKVTNIAMNALNELFVNASPSELKLLFRYIKGKMTIAGGSNQENNKEGSKNCSGPQFPYAVSVDDSGAGDSGATDSGATDSERRSDNDQVNGANWWQDKSLYPPDYNRFLEFQAIQFRRCRSRLLRDT
;
A
#
# COMPACT_ATOMS: atom_id res chain seq x y z
N VAL A 1 -31.95 12.34 3.83
CA VAL A 1 -32.59 11.53 4.90
C VAL A 1 -31.72 10.30 5.11
N ARG A 2 -31.27 10.05 6.34
CA ARG A 2 -30.41 8.91 6.73
C ARG A 2 -31.24 7.63 6.88
N SER A 3 -30.71 6.50 6.41
CA SER A 3 -31.01 5.10 6.80
C SER A 3 -29.93 4.23 6.13
N ALA A 4 -28.82 3.81 6.77
CA ALA A 4 -28.65 2.59 7.59
C ALA A 4 -29.32 1.35 6.95
N ALA A 5 -28.65 0.24 6.61
CA ALA A 5 -27.66 -0.58 7.33
C ALA A 5 -26.94 -1.58 6.35
N PRO A 6 -26.23 -2.67 6.77
CA PRO A 6 -25.27 -2.89 7.87
C PRO A 6 -23.93 -3.52 7.40
N GLY A 7 -22.90 -3.54 8.26
CA GLY A 7 -21.87 -4.60 8.23
C GLY A 7 -20.40 -4.24 7.97
N TYR A 8 -19.90 -3.09 8.43
CA TYR A 8 -18.45 -2.90 8.65
C TYR A 8 -18.24 -2.41 10.08
N GLN A 9 -17.89 -3.30 11.01
CA GLN A 9 -17.32 -2.88 12.28
C GLN A 9 -15.85 -2.54 12.06
N SER A 10 -15.63 -1.30 11.66
CA SER A 10 -14.33 -0.63 11.73
C SER A 10 -14.16 -0.10 13.16
N PHE A 11 -13.17 -0.62 13.89
CA PHE A 11 -12.59 0.11 15.01
C PHE A 11 -11.83 1.30 14.43
N ARG A 12 -12.56 2.41 14.27
CA ARG A 12 -11.99 3.75 14.19
C ARG A 12 -11.44 4.08 15.57
N THR A 13 -10.13 4.27 15.65
CA THR A 13 -9.57 5.28 16.56
C THR A 13 -9.01 6.40 15.70
N MET A 14 -9.51 7.59 16.00
CA MET A 14 -9.29 8.84 15.29
C MET A 14 -7.81 9.19 15.25
N GLU A 15 -7.30 9.47 14.05
CA GLU A 15 -6.18 10.41 13.90
C GLU A 15 -6.22 10.95 12.48
N ASN A 16 -6.82 12.13 12.32
CA ASN A 16 -6.54 12.98 11.17
C ASN A 16 -6.65 14.45 11.56
N GLN A 17 -5.51 15.10 11.33
CA GLN A 17 -5.32 16.46 10.85
C GLN A 17 -5.40 17.65 11.80
N ALA A 18 -4.31 18.41 11.66
CA ALA A 18 -4.13 19.85 11.81
C ALA A 18 -3.98 20.38 13.23
N GLU A 19 -2.76 20.80 13.55
CA GLU A 19 -2.57 22.10 14.21
C GLU A 19 -1.22 22.68 13.76
N ALA A 20 -1.34 23.67 12.88
CA ALA A 20 -0.37 24.74 12.75
C ALA A 20 -0.81 25.85 13.73
N ASP A 21 0.17 26.38 14.45
CA ASP A 21 0.23 27.66 15.18
C ASP A 21 -0.91 28.10 16.12
N GLN A 22 -0.48 28.28 17.38
CA GLN A 22 -0.90 29.25 18.41
C GLN A 22 -2.29 29.13 19.06
N VAL A 23 -2.31 28.64 20.31
CA VAL A 23 -2.88 29.37 21.47
C VAL A 23 -2.07 29.03 22.73
N ALA A 24 -1.60 30.06 23.44
CA ALA A 24 -0.99 30.00 24.74
C ALA A 24 -2.01 29.68 25.85
N SER A 25 -1.68 28.79 26.78
CA SER A 25 -2.15 28.89 28.18
C SER A 25 -1.35 27.93 29.07
N ASP A 26 -0.63 28.52 30.01
CA ASP A 26 -0.35 28.05 31.37
C ASP A 26 0.16 26.61 31.52
N TYR A 27 1.47 26.44 31.42
CA TYR A 27 2.16 25.42 32.20
C TYR A 27 3.15 26.11 33.13
N ASP A 28 2.89 25.89 34.41
CA ASP A 28 3.63 26.35 35.57
C ASP A 28 5.13 26.09 35.40
N ASP A 29 5.88 27.16 35.59
CA ASP A 29 7.33 27.22 35.69
C ASP A 29 7.71 26.80 37.10
N SER A 30 7.73 25.50 37.39
CA SER A 30 8.38 24.96 38.58
C SER A 30 8.48 23.44 38.50
N ASP A 31 9.59 22.94 37.95
CA ASP A 31 10.20 21.69 38.38
C ASP A 31 11.70 21.80 38.05
N GLU A 32 12.47 22.26 39.05
CA GLU A 32 13.92 22.03 39.08
C GLU A 32 14.12 20.52 39.26
N ASP A 33 14.04 19.78 38.15
CA ASP A 33 14.32 18.35 38.10
C ASP A 33 15.76 18.10 38.58
N GLU A 34 15.89 17.33 39.66
CA GLU A 34 17.15 16.76 40.16
C GLU A 34 17.96 16.20 38.99
N ILE A 35 19.12 16.82 38.70
CA ILE A 35 20.05 16.32 37.69
C ILE A 35 20.54 14.94 38.15
N SER A 36 20.01 13.89 37.53
CA SER A 36 20.51 12.53 37.71
C SER A 36 22.02 12.49 37.42
N ALA A 37 22.77 11.78 38.25
CA ALA A 37 24.22 11.69 38.14
C ALA A 37 24.70 10.80 36.98
N ASP A 38 23.81 10.13 36.23
CA ASP A 38 24.18 9.30 35.07
C ASP A 38 24.08 10.09 33.75
N PRO A 39 25.21 10.30 33.03
CA PRO A 39 25.23 10.94 31.72
C PRO A 39 24.28 10.32 30.68
N SER A 40 23.93 9.04 30.83
CA SER A 40 23.04 8.32 29.92
C SER A 40 21.58 8.75 30.07
N GLU A 41 21.16 9.00 31.31
CA GLU A 41 19.81 9.47 31.65
C GLU A 41 19.65 10.93 31.25
N GLU A 42 20.68 11.75 31.45
CA GLU A 42 20.69 13.16 31.06
C GLU A 42 20.57 13.34 29.53
N LEU A 43 21.31 12.54 28.76
CA LEU A 43 21.19 12.57 27.29
C LEU A 43 19.79 12.14 26.83
N LEU A 44 19.22 11.10 27.45
CA LEU A 44 17.87 10.65 27.14
C LEU A 44 16.83 11.74 27.46
N LEU A 45 17.00 12.43 28.60
CA LEU A 45 16.13 13.51 29.05
C LEU A 45 16.15 14.71 28.09
N TYR A 46 17.34 15.14 27.64
CA TYR A 46 17.43 16.23 26.67
C TYR A 46 16.80 15.84 25.32
N ALA A 47 17.05 14.61 24.85
CA ALA A 47 16.47 14.13 23.60
C ALA A 47 14.94 13.99 23.69
N SER A 48 14.39 13.48 24.80
CA SER A 48 12.96 13.32 25.01
C SER A 48 12.22 14.65 25.15
N LYS A 49 12.86 15.64 25.80
CA LYS A 49 12.39 17.04 25.88
C LYS A 49 12.62 17.85 24.59
N LYS A 50 13.08 17.23 23.49
CA LYS A 50 13.39 17.85 22.19
C LYS A 50 14.42 18.98 22.26
N LYS A 51 15.27 18.98 23.29
CA LYS A 51 16.39 19.93 23.45
C LYS A 51 17.62 19.42 22.69
N PHE A 52 17.48 19.26 21.37
CA PHE A 52 18.49 18.58 20.55
C PHE A 52 19.83 19.32 20.47
N GLU A 53 19.83 20.66 20.50
CA GLU A 53 21.04 21.47 20.56
C GLU A 53 21.81 21.25 21.87
N THR A 54 21.11 21.29 23.01
CA THR A 54 21.70 21.01 24.32
C THR A 54 22.23 19.58 24.41
N ALA A 55 21.50 18.60 23.87
CA ALA A 55 21.96 17.21 23.79
C ALA A 55 23.22 17.08 22.90
N LEU A 56 23.27 17.81 21.78
CA LEU A 56 24.41 17.82 20.87
C LEU A 56 25.64 18.46 21.53
N ASP A 57 25.45 19.58 22.23
CA ASP A 57 26.50 20.23 23.02
C ASP A 57 27.00 19.30 24.13
N PHE A 58 26.11 18.62 24.84
CA PHE A 58 26.46 17.65 25.88
C PHE A 58 27.36 16.53 25.36
N ILE A 59 26.98 15.92 24.23
CA ILE A 59 27.77 14.88 23.57
C ILE A 59 29.10 15.44 23.04
N THR A 60 29.10 16.68 22.53
CA THR A 60 30.29 17.33 21.98
C THR A 60 31.28 17.79 23.05
N ILE A 61 30.81 18.27 24.21
CA ILE A 61 31.64 18.71 25.34
C ILE A 61 32.30 17.50 26.02
N SER A 62 31.59 16.37 26.10
CA SER A 62 32.10 15.08 26.58
C SER A 62 33.29 14.54 25.76
N ARG A 63 33.59 15.16 24.61
CA ARG A 63 34.76 14.91 23.73
C ARG A 63 36.05 15.56 24.24
N THR A 64 35.96 16.61 25.06
CA THR A 64 37.13 17.39 25.47
C THR A 64 37.97 16.61 26.50
N PRO A 65 39.30 16.45 26.29
CA PRO A 65 40.15 15.69 27.21
C PRO A 65 40.14 16.20 28.66
N GLU A 66 39.78 17.46 28.85
CA GLU A 66 39.79 18.20 30.12
C GLU A 66 38.56 17.91 30.99
N PHE A 67 37.42 17.53 30.39
CA PHE A 67 36.16 17.22 31.06
C PHE A 67 35.74 15.76 30.88
N ARG A 68 36.72 14.85 30.80
CA ARG A 68 36.41 13.42 30.90
C ARG A 68 35.87 13.17 32.31
N TYR A 69 34.57 12.98 32.45
CA TYR A 69 33.93 12.62 33.71
C TYR A 69 34.74 11.47 34.36
N PRO A 70 35.27 11.67 35.58
CA PRO A 70 36.10 10.68 36.25
C PRO A 70 35.21 9.48 36.61
N GLY A 71 35.19 8.46 35.76
CA GLY A 71 34.29 7.31 35.86
C GLY A 71 33.85 6.74 34.50
N LEU A 72 33.98 7.49 33.41
CA LEU A 72 33.72 7.03 32.04
C LEU A 72 34.88 6.14 31.53
N GLN A 73 35.14 5.04 32.23
CA GLN A 73 36.24 4.09 31.92
C GLN A 73 35.73 2.83 31.19
N THR A 74 34.46 2.83 30.78
CA THR A 74 33.84 1.80 29.92
C THR A 74 33.28 2.43 28.65
N PRO A 75 33.35 1.73 27.51
CA PRO A 75 33.23 2.30 26.16
C PRO A 75 31.82 2.87 25.96
N GLY A 76 31.68 3.90 25.12
CA GLY A 76 30.45 4.67 24.88
C GLY A 76 29.19 3.90 24.45
N LEU A 77 29.22 2.56 24.43
CA LEU A 77 28.08 1.67 24.24
C LEU A 77 27.06 1.75 25.39
N LYS A 78 27.48 1.93 26.65
CA LYS A 78 26.55 1.98 27.79
C LYS A 78 25.60 3.18 27.75
N LEU A 79 26.05 4.30 27.16
CA LEU A 79 25.26 5.51 26.96
C LEU A 79 24.11 5.32 25.94
N LEU A 80 24.29 4.41 24.98
CA LEU A 80 23.30 4.12 23.93
C LEU A 80 22.24 3.09 24.35
N GLU A 81 22.57 2.25 25.33
CA GLU A 81 21.71 1.15 25.80
C GLU A 81 20.72 1.62 26.87
N PHE A 82 20.86 2.83 27.40
CA PHE A 82 19.88 3.37 28.35
C PHE A 82 18.55 3.63 27.65
N GLN A 83 17.51 3.03 28.23
CA GLN A 83 16.16 2.95 27.68
C GLN A 83 15.17 3.47 28.72
N ASP A 84 14.16 4.22 28.27
CA ASP A 84 13.01 4.55 29.11
C ASP A 84 12.05 3.35 29.27
N ASP A 85 10.93 3.58 29.96
CA ASP A 85 9.88 2.59 30.19
C ASP A 85 9.28 2.00 28.89
N HIS A 86 9.42 2.69 27.75
CA HIS A 86 8.96 2.26 26.43
C HIS A 86 10.09 1.62 25.61
N LEU A 87 11.22 1.31 26.24
CA LEU A 87 12.45 0.80 25.62
C LEU A 87 13.08 1.77 24.62
N ARG A 88 12.77 3.07 24.70
CA ARG A 88 13.31 4.08 23.79
C ARG A 88 14.61 4.66 24.32
N THR A 89 15.55 4.77 23.40
CA THR A 89 16.87 5.38 23.63
C THR A 89 16.90 6.83 23.12
N ALA A 90 17.95 7.58 23.44
CA ALA A 90 18.13 8.94 22.91
C ALA A 90 18.12 8.97 21.37
N ALA A 91 18.61 7.91 20.72
CA ALA A 91 18.57 7.75 19.27
C ALA A 91 17.13 7.65 18.73
N HIS A 92 16.19 7.03 19.45
CA HIS A 92 14.78 6.99 19.06
C HIS A 92 14.17 8.39 19.04
N TYR A 93 14.41 9.17 20.10
CA TYR A 93 13.90 10.53 20.19
C TYR A 93 14.52 11.46 19.14
N ALA A 94 15.83 11.36 18.90
CA ALA A 94 16.50 12.07 17.81
C ALA A 94 15.93 11.67 16.44
N ALA A 95 15.64 10.39 16.21
CA ALA A 95 15.10 9.89 14.94
C ALA A 95 13.60 10.21 14.72
N LYS A 96 12.82 10.38 15.80
CA LYS A 96 11.37 10.65 15.75
C LYS A 96 11.04 12.09 15.35
N HIS A 97 12.03 12.98 15.36
CA HIS A 97 11.87 14.41 15.13
C HIS A 97 12.82 14.91 14.05
N ARG A 98 12.38 15.89 13.24
CA ARG A 98 13.13 16.35 12.06
C ARG A 98 14.39 17.14 12.44
N ASP A 99 14.24 18.00 13.44
CA ASP A 99 15.29 18.77 14.09
C ASP A 99 16.31 17.89 14.84
N GLY A 100 15.97 16.64 15.14
CA GLY A 100 16.89 15.65 15.71
C GLY A 100 17.88 15.01 14.73
N GLU A 101 17.84 15.36 13.44
CA GLU A 101 18.71 14.77 12.38
C GLU A 101 20.21 14.93 12.66
N SER A 102 20.62 16.13 13.08
CA SER A 102 22.02 16.44 13.44
C SER A 102 22.47 15.64 14.67
N LEU A 103 21.60 15.54 15.68
CA LEU A 103 21.89 14.78 16.90
C LEU A 103 22.03 13.30 16.59
N LEU A 104 21.12 12.71 15.81
CA LEU A 104 21.21 11.28 15.45
C LEU A 104 22.51 10.97 14.71
N THR A 105 22.88 11.81 13.74
CA THR A 105 24.12 11.65 12.97
C THR A 105 25.36 11.67 13.87
N GLU A 106 25.41 12.61 14.83
CA GLU A 106 26.54 12.69 15.76
C GLU A 106 26.55 11.52 16.75
N ILE A 107 25.37 11.06 17.23
CA ILE A 107 25.25 9.85 18.06
C ILE A 107 25.85 8.63 17.34
N VAL A 108 25.46 8.39 16.07
CA VAL A 108 25.94 7.26 15.26
C VAL A 108 27.45 7.33 15.05
N LYS A 109 27.96 8.54 14.79
CA LYS A 109 29.39 8.77 14.55
C LYS A 109 30.24 8.57 15.79
N GLN A 110 29.76 8.99 16.97
CA GLN A 110 30.54 8.92 18.21
C GLN A 110 30.45 7.55 18.90
N PHE A 111 29.26 6.96 18.92
CA PHE A 111 28.98 5.75 19.71
C PHE A 111 28.77 4.50 18.85
N GLY A 112 28.73 4.68 17.53
CA GLY A 112 28.61 3.61 16.55
C GLY A 112 27.16 3.37 16.08
N PRO A 113 27.00 2.68 14.95
CA PRO A 113 25.71 2.55 14.27
C PRO A 113 24.78 1.51 14.89
N ASN A 114 25.22 0.72 15.87
CA ASN A 114 24.38 -0.32 16.49
C ASN A 114 23.13 0.25 17.17
N CYS A 115 23.18 1.51 17.64
CA CYS A 115 22.01 2.22 18.17
C CYS A 115 20.83 2.25 17.18
N LEU A 116 21.10 2.28 15.87
CA LEU A 116 20.09 2.34 14.82
C LEU A 116 19.19 1.11 14.74
N THR A 117 19.61 -0.02 15.32
CA THR A 117 18.92 -1.31 15.25
C THR A 117 18.30 -1.76 16.56
N THR A 118 18.41 -0.94 17.61
CA THR A 118 17.83 -1.25 18.92
C THR A 118 16.31 -1.04 18.85
N PRO A 119 15.48 -2.06 19.10
CA PRO A 119 14.02 -1.92 19.06
C PRO A 119 13.46 -1.28 20.33
N ASP A 120 12.43 -0.45 20.19
CA ASP A 120 11.54 -0.04 21.28
C ASP A 120 10.46 -1.09 21.59
N GLU A 121 9.51 -0.78 22.49
CA GLU A 121 8.41 -1.66 22.88
C GLU A 121 7.59 -2.16 21.67
N ASP A 122 7.41 -1.32 20.65
CA ASP A 122 6.69 -1.64 19.41
C ASP A 122 7.59 -2.27 18.35
N LYS A 123 8.82 -2.64 18.72
CA LYS A 123 9.88 -3.14 17.81
C LYS A 123 10.28 -2.11 16.74
N ILE A 124 10.00 -0.84 16.97
CA ILE A 124 10.39 0.25 16.09
C ILE A 124 11.83 0.59 16.40
N THR A 125 12.65 0.71 15.36
CA THR A 125 14.07 1.05 15.48
C THR A 125 14.31 2.52 15.12
N PRO A 126 15.39 3.16 15.62
CA PRO A 126 15.74 4.52 15.19
C PRO A 126 15.96 4.63 13.68
N LEU A 127 16.41 3.55 13.02
CA LEU A 127 16.53 3.52 11.55
C LEU A 127 15.18 3.63 10.83
N GLN A 128 14.11 3.02 11.36
CA GLN A 128 12.76 3.15 10.81
C GLN A 128 12.19 4.55 11.06
N LEU A 129 12.44 5.13 12.24
CA LEU A 129 12.01 6.49 12.56
C LEU A 129 12.70 7.52 11.67
N SER A 130 14.02 7.42 11.50
CA SER A 130 14.78 8.34 10.64
C SER A 130 14.35 8.23 9.18
N ALA A 131 13.98 7.05 8.69
CA ALA A 131 13.40 6.88 7.35
C ALA A 131 12.13 7.73 7.14
N ARG A 132 11.32 7.92 8.19
CA ARG A 132 10.09 8.71 8.15
C ARG A 132 10.31 10.22 8.31
N TYR A 133 11.29 10.64 9.09
CA TYR A 133 11.43 12.04 9.51
C TYR A 133 12.66 12.77 8.97
N HIS A 134 13.72 12.06 8.59
CA HIS A 134 15.00 12.67 8.19
C HIS A 134 15.18 12.67 6.67
N SER A 135 16.17 13.44 6.22
CA SER A 135 16.56 13.51 4.82
C SER A 135 17.09 12.19 4.28
N ALA A 136 16.99 12.00 2.96
CA ALA A 136 17.54 10.83 2.27
C ALA A 136 19.07 10.72 2.44
N GLU A 137 19.77 11.85 2.55
CA GLU A 137 21.22 11.91 2.70
C GLU A 137 21.66 11.44 4.09
N SER A 138 21.05 11.97 5.14
CA SER A 138 21.34 11.54 6.52
C SER A 138 20.97 10.07 6.74
N TRP A 139 19.81 9.65 6.22
CA TRP A 139 19.42 8.24 6.31
C TRP A 139 20.44 7.32 5.61
N ASP A 140 20.90 7.68 4.40
CA ASP A 140 21.89 6.90 3.66
C ASP A 140 23.25 6.84 4.34
N GLN A 141 23.71 7.96 4.92
CA GLN A 141 24.96 8.02 5.69
C GLN A 141 24.90 7.06 6.89
N ASN A 142 23.85 7.18 7.71
CA ASN A 142 23.66 6.34 8.89
C ASN A 142 23.51 4.85 8.52
N PHE A 143 22.76 4.55 7.46
CA PHE A 143 22.64 3.19 6.94
C PHE A 143 23.98 2.64 6.41
N THR A 144 24.76 3.48 5.74
CA THR A 144 26.08 3.10 5.20
C THR A 144 27.07 2.78 6.31
N GLU A 145 27.06 3.53 7.43
CA GLU A 145 27.86 3.19 8.61
C GLU A 145 27.40 1.87 9.25
N LEU A 146 26.09 1.63 9.32
CA LEU A 146 25.55 0.36 9.82
C LEU A 146 26.05 -0.86 9.02
N ILE A 147 25.96 -0.83 7.69
CA ILE A 147 26.42 -1.96 6.86
C ILE A 147 27.94 -2.15 6.86
N LYS A 148 28.73 -1.08 7.08
CA LYS A 148 30.19 -1.21 7.27
C LYS A 148 30.52 -1.97 8.55
N SER A 149 29.74 -1.71 9.60
CA SER A 149 29.93 -2.36 10.91
C SER A 149 29.39 -3.80 10.96
N GLN A 150 28.35 -4.12 10.18
CA GLN A 150 27.68 -5.42 10.21
C GLN A 150 27.95 -6.23 8.93
N LYS A 151 28.66 -7.36 9.06
CA LYS A 151 29.04 -8.24 7.92
C LYS A 151 27.86 -8.82 7.12
N SER A 152 26.65 -8.84 7.68
CA SER A 152 25.43 -9.25 6.99
C SER A 152 24.24 -8.54 7.63
N PHE A 153 23.68 -7.55 6.93
CA PHE A 153 22.50 -6.81 7.37
C PHE A 153 21.42 -6.84 6.28
N SER A 154 20.16 -7.02 6.69
CA SER A 154 19.02 -7.04 5.78
C SER A 154 17.88 -6.21 6.35
N LEU A 155 17.49 -5.16 5.61
CA LEU A 155 16.38 -4.27 5.96
C LEU A 155 15.04 -5.00 6.15
N LEU A 156 14.83 -6.11 5.44
CA LEU A 156 13.61 -6.91 5.54
C LEU A 156 13.42 -7.55 6.92
N ARG A 157 14.51 -7.75 7.67
CA ARG A 157 14.46 -8.35 9.02
C ARG A 157 13.99 -7.36 10.08
N LEU A 158 14.12 -6.06 9.83
CA LEU A 158 13.61 -5.03 10.73
C LEU A 158 12.14 -4.76 10.43
N LYS A 159 11.28 -5.34 11.26
CA LYS A 159 9.83 -5.15 11.23
C LYS A 159 9.37 -4.73 12.61
N ASP A 160 8.50 -3.72 12.63
CA ASP A 160 7.80 -3.34 13.86
C ASP A 160 6.69 -4.35 14.20
N SER A 161 5.96 -4.11 15.29
CA SER A 161 4.82 -4.92 15.72
C SER A 161 3.67 -5.00 14.70
N ASN A 162 3.56 -4.04 13.78
CA ASN A 162 2.60 -4.06 12.67
C ASN A 162 3.14 -4.81 11.44
N GLY A 163 4.41 -5.24 11.46
CA GLY A 163 5.08 -5.84 10.32
C GLY A 163 5.61 -4.83 9.31
N ASP A 164 5.51 -3.52 9.59
CA ASP A 164 6.00 -2.44 8.73
C ASP A 164 7.54 -2.44 8.75
N THR A 165 8.13 -2.52 7.56
CA THR A 165 9.58 -2.43 7.37
C THR A 165 10.05 -0.97 7.27
N CYS A 166 11.36 -0.74 7.28
CA CYS A 166 11.94 0.59 7.04
C CYS A 166 11.41 1.28 5.75
N ALA A 167 11.13 0.50 4.70
CA ALA A 167 10.51 1.04 3.48
C ALA A 167 9.05 1.51 3.69
N HIS A 168 8.26 0.81 4.50
CA HIS A 168 6.89 1.27 4.84
C HIS A 168 6.93 2.59 5.62
N TRP A 169 7.94 2.77 6.49
CA TRP A 169 8.14 4.01 7.23
C TRP A 169 8.61 5.16 6.33
N ALA A 170 9.56 4.92 5.41
CA ALA A 170 9.96 5.93 4.42
C ALA A 170 8.83 6.33 3.47
N ALA A 171 7.92 5.42 3.13
CA ALA A 171 6.75 5.78 2.32
C ALA A 171 5.85 6.83 3.00
N LYS A 172 5.92 6.94 4.34
CA LYS A 172 5.20 7.94 5.14
C LYS A 172 5.96 9.28 5.27
N ASN A 173 7.15 9.41 4.66
CA ASN A 173 7.96 10.61 4.69
C ASN A 173 7.46 11.63 3.66
N SER A 174 6.59 12.54 4.10
CA SER A 174 5.98 13.55 3.22
C SER A 174 6.90 14.72 2.88
N VAL A 175 8.02 14.89 3.60
CA VAL A 175 8.93 16.04 3.42
C VAL A 175 10.15 15.69 2.61
N TYR A 176 10.68 14.48 2.81
CA TYR A 176 11.77 13.93 2.03
C TYR A 176 11.29 12.67 1.31
N PRO A 177 10.34 12.77 0.37
CA PRO A 177 9.77 11.61 -0.30
C PRO A 177 10.82 10.77 -1.04
N LYS A 178 11.94 11.37 -1.45
CA LYS A 178 13.08 10.67 -2.07
C LYS A 178 13.77 9.64 -1.16
N THR A 179 13.54 9.68 0.15
CA THR A 179 14.08 8.67 1.07
C THR A 179 13.63 7.26 0.68
N ILE A 180 12.40 7.07 0.18
CA ILE A 180 11.96 5.74 -0.27
C ILE A 180 12.74 5.22 -1.48
N LEU A 181 13.11 6.11 -2.41
CA LEU A 181 13.93 5.76 -3.58
C LEU A 181 15.33 5.31 -3.16
N LYS A 182 15.91 6.00 -2.17
CA LYS A 182 17.20 5.61 -1.59
C LYS A 182 17.15 4.24 -0.91
N ILE A 183 16.09 3.97 -0.14
CA ILE A 183 15.87 2.64 0.45
C ILE A 183 15.69 1.56 -0.63
N ASN A 184 14.96 1.90 -1.68
CA ASN A 184 14.73 1.03 -2.82
C ASN A 184 16.04 0.65 -3.53
N GLU A 185 16.96 1.61 -3.73
CA GLU A 185 18.31 1.34 -4.25
C GLU A 185 19.07 0.34 -3.38
N LYS A 186 19.06 0.53 -2.05
CA LYS A 186 19.77 -0.35 -1.10
C LYS A 186 19.15 -1.73 -0.94
N SER A 187 17.89 -1.89 -1.33
CA SER A 187 17.14 -3.15 -1.24
C SER A 187 16.97 -3.87 -2.58
N SER A 188 17.68 -3.41 -3.62
CA SER A 188 17.66 -4.02 -4.97
C SER A 188 16.23 -4.22 -5.51
N THR A 189 15.39 -3.20 -5.36
CA THR A 189 13.99 -3.17 -5.79
C THR A 189 13.01 -4.14 -5.15
N MET A 190 13.47 -5.05 -4.29
CA MET A 190 12.61 -6.02 -3.62
C MET A 190 11.67 -5.39 -2.57
N CYS A 191 11.93 -4.15 -2.13
CA CYS A 191 11.14 -3.52 -1.07
C CYS A 191 9.68 -3.34 -1.45
N TRP A 192 9.35 -3.14 -2.72
CA TRP A 192 7.96 -2.95 -3.16
C TRP A 192 7.08 -4.19 -2.96
N LYS A 193 7.68 -5.39 -2.85
CA LYS A 193 6.99 -6.65 -2.56
C LYS A 193 6.79 -6.90 -1.06
N TRP A 194 7.46 -6.15 -0.20
CA TRP A 194 7.38 -6.39 1.23
C TRP A 194 5.98 -6.05 1.74
N LYS A 195 5.45 -6.94 2.57
CA LYS A 195 4.12 -6.86 3.14
C LYS A 195 4.18 -6.77 4.66
N ASN A 196 3.29 -5.95 5.22
CA ASN A 196 3.05 -5.85 6.66
C ASN A 196 2.02 -6.90 7.12
N ASN A 197 1.66 -6.91 8.40
CA ASN A 197 0.73 -7.88 8.97
C ASN A 197 -0.72 -7.72 8.44
N ARG A 198 -1.02 -6.60 7.78
CA ARG A 198 -2.29 -6.30 7.10
C ARG A 198 -2.27 -6.64 5.61
N ASN A 199 -1.20 -7.32 5.15
CA ASN A 199 -0.93 -7.61 3.74
C ASN A 199 -0.71 -6.37 2.85
N GLU A 200 -0.61 -5.16 3.43
CA GLU A 200 -0.33 -3.95 2.67
C GLU A 200 1.13 -3.97 2.21
N THR A 201 1.36 -3.63 0.93
CA THR A 201 2.72 -3.46 0.41
C THR A 201 3.23 -2.05 0.66
N VAL A 202 4.54 -1.85 0.50
CA VAL A 202 5.14 -0.49 0.54
C VAL A 202 4.45 0.46 -0.45
N LEU A 203 4.00 -0.03 -1.61
CA LEU A 203 3.27 0.79 -2.58
C LEU A 203 1.91 1.28 -2.07
N HIS A 204 1.23 0.51 -1.23
CA HIS A 204 -0.02 0.97 -0.60
C HIS A 204 0.25 2.23 0.23
N LYS A 205 1.32 2.22 1.03
CA LYS A 205 1.72 3.37 1.85
C LYS A 205 2.24 4.55 1.03
N VAL A 206 2.93 4.29 -0.08
CA VAL A 206 3.35 5.35 -1.01
C VAL A 206 2.15 6.08 -1.59
N LEU A 207 1.14 5.37 -2.09
CA LEU A 207 -0.06 5.98 -2.67
C LEU A 207 -0.86 6.79 -1.64
N GLU A 208 -0.94 6.27 -0.42
CA GLU A 208 -1.62 6.88 0.72
C GLU A 208 -0.97 8.21 1.16
N HIS A 209 0.37 8.24 1.25
CA HIS A 209 1.08 9.32 1.93
C HIS A 209 1.98 10.20 1.04
N CYS A 210 2.52 9.70 -0.07
CA CYS A 210 3.40 10.47 -0.94
C CYS A 210 2.58 11.45 -1.79
N ARG A 211 2.82 12.75 -1.67
CA ARG A 211 2.12 13.80 -2.46
C ARG A 211 2.96 14.36 -3.61
N ASP A 212 4.22 13.93 -3.73
CA ASP A 212 5.13 14.36 -4.78
C ASP A 212 4.93 13.49 -6.01
N GLU A 213 4.27 14.03 -7.03
CA GLU A 213 3.98 13.32 -8.28
C GLU A 213 5.26 12.97 -9.06
N GLY A 214 6.33 13.76 -8.92
CA GLY A 214 7.62 13.46 -9.55
C GLY A 214 8.26 12.20 -8.96
N VAL A 215 8.22 12.06 -7.64
CA VAL A 215 8.69 10.85 -6.95
C VAL A 215 7.78 9.65 -7.24
N LEU A 216 6.46 9.84 -7.28
CA LEU A 216 5.53 8.78 -7.66
C LEU A 216 5.83 8.23 -9.06
N GLN A 217 6.06 9.12 -10.03
CA GLN A 217 6.40 8.73 -11.40
C GLN A 217 7.72 7.95 -11.46
N GLU A 218 8.75 8.40 -10.73
CA GLU A 218 10.05 7.71 -10.66
C GLU A 218 9.92 6.29 -10.05
N ILE A 219 9.10 6.12 -9.01
CA ILE A 219 8.80 4.82 -8.41
C ILE A 219 8.14 3.90 -9.45
N ILE A 220 7.12 4.39 -10.16
CA ILE A 220 6.40 3.60 -11.15
C ILE A 220 7.31 3.19 -12.32
N ASP A 221 8.15 4.10 -12.81
CA ASP A 221 9.12 3.80 -13.87
C ASP A 221 10.17 2.76 -13.41
N GLY A 222 10.63 2.86 -12.17
CA GLY A 222 11.49 1.85 -11.55
C GLY A 222 10.84 0.46 -11.51
N ILE A 223 9.55 0.39 -11.17
CA ILE A 223 8.80 -0.88 -11.12
C ILE A 223 8.55 -1.45 -12.52
N LYS A 224 8.23 -0.63 -13.51
CA LYS A 224 8.05 -1.10 -14.91
C LYS A 224 9.31 -1.80 -15.42
N ASN A 225 10.47 -1.26 -15.11
CA ASN A 225 11.76 -1.79 -15.53
C ASN A 225 12.12 -3.09 -14.80
N ALA A 226 11.62 -3.26 -13.57
CA ALA A 226 11.70 -4.52 -12.83
C ALA A 226 10.55 -5.44 -13.25
N SER A 227 10.61 -6.02 -14.46
CA SER A 227 9.56 -6.87 -15.04
C SER A 227 9.10 -8.01 -14.14
N ASP A 228 9.93 -8.44 -13.19
CA ASP A 228 9.66 -9.55 -12.27
C ASP A 228 8.97 -9.11 -10.97
N LEU A 229 8.74 -7.81 -10.78
CA LEU A 229 8.33 -7.25 -9.50
C LEU A 229 6.81 -7.35 -9.23
N LEU A 230 6.02 -7.48 -10.28
CA LEU A 230 4.55 -7.58 -10.26
C LEU A 230 4.05 -8.83 -11.00
N THR A 231 4.90 -9.85 -11.12
CA THR A 231 4.60 -11.07 -11.89
C THR A 231 4.53 -12.32 -11.04
N ASP A 232 4.96 -12.24 -9.79
CA ASP A 232 4.76 -13.34 -8.86
C ASP A 232 3.27 -13.44 -8.55
N LYS A 233 2.78 -14.68 -8.56
CA LYS A 233 1.38 -15.02 -8.30
C LYS A 233 1.01 -14.57 -6.89
N ASP A 234 0.59 -13.33 -6.74
CA ASP A 234 0.02 -12.86 -5.48
C ASP A 234 -1.25 -13.68 -5.25
N VAL A 235 -1.21 -14.49 -4.20
CA VAL A 235 -2.25 -15.47 -3.84
C VAL A 235 -3.54 -14.74 -3.43
N ASP A 236 -3.49 -13.43 -3.14
CA ASP A 236 -4.51 -12.75 -2.34
C ASP A 236 -5.23 -11.57 -3.02
N GLY A 237 -5.11 -11.37 -4.34
CA GLY A 237 -5.91 -10.35 -5.05
C GLY A 237 -5.56 -8.88 -4.71
N ASN A 238 -4.43 -8.63 -4.03
CA ASN A 238 -4.06 -7.32 -3.51
C ASN A 238 -3.61 -6.30 -4.59
N GLU A 239 -3.34 -6.78 -5.81
CA GLU A 239 -3.02 -5.96 -6.96
C GLU A 239 -4.17 -5.04 -7.40
N LEU A 240 -5.40 -5.48 -7.14
CA LEU A 240 -6.63 -4.77 -7.43
C LEU A 240 -6.88 -3.67 -6.37
N ALA A 241 -6.58 -3.97 -5.10
CA ALA A 241 -6.60 -3.00 -4.00
C ALA A 241 -5.68 -1.80 -4.26
N LEU A 242 -4.55 -2.00 -4.94
CA LEU A 242 -3.62 -0.91 -5.27
C LEU A 242 -4.21 0.09 -6.29
N LEU A 243 -5.01 -0.38 -7.25
CA LEU A 243 -5.72 0.49 -8.20
C LEU A 243 -6.88 1.22 -7.53
N ASP A 244 -7.65 0.52 -6.70
CA ASP A 244 -8.73 1.13 -5.92
C ASP A 244 -8.19 2.20 -4.95
N LEU A 245 -7.02 1.97 -4.33
CA LEU A 245 -6.34 2.98 -3.51
C LEU A 245 -5.82 4.16 -4.34
N ALA A 246 -5.22 3.92 -5.50
CA ALA A 246 -4.79 4.99 -6.40
C ALA A 246 -5.99 5.87 -6.81
N ALA A 247 -7.11 5.25 -7.18
CA ALA A 247 -8.35 5.96 -7.50
C ALA A 247 -8.92 6.70 -6.28
N PHE A 248 -8.93 6.05 -5.10
CA PHE A 248 -9.42 6.65 -3.86
C PHE A 248 -8.62 7.88 -3.43
N PHE A 249 -7.30 7.89 -3.66
CA PHE A 249 -6.42 9.02 -3.36
C PHE A 249 -6.23 9.99 -4.54
N ASP A 250 -7.12 9.95 -5.55
CA ASP A 250 -7.10 10.85 -6.72
C ASP A 250 -5.76 10.81 -7.51
N ARG A 251 -5.14 9.63 -7.63
CA ARG A 251 -3.87 9.42 -8.35
C ARG A 251 -4.09 9.16 -9.82
N ASP A 252 -4.82 10.06 -10.46
CA ASP A 252 -5.32 9.88 -11.83
C ASP A 252 -4.19 9.70 -12.86
N GLU A 253 -3.06 10.36 -12.66
CA GLU A 253 -1.95 10.39 -13.62
C GLU A 253 -1.22 9.05 -13.75
N ILE A 254 -1.11 8.30 -12.65
CA ILE A 254 -0.39 7.02 -12.60
C ILE A 254 -1.29 5.80 -12.89
N LEU A 255 -2.61 5.95 -12.82
CA LEU A 255 -3.58 4.85 -13.02
C LEU A 255 -3.38 4.10 -14.36
N PRO A 256 -3.18 4.76 -15.52
CA PRO A 256 -2.91 4.08 -16.78
C PRO A 256 -1.66 3.20 -16.72
N GLU A 257 -0.63 3.70 -16.04
CA GLU A 257 0.65 3.00 -15.90
C GLU A 257 0.54 1.80 -14.97
N LEU A 258 -0.25 1.94 -13.90
CA LEU A 258 -0.51 0.86 -12.96
C LEU A 258 -1.36 -0.24 -13.60
N ILE A 259 -2.38 0.10 -14.40
CA ILE A 259 -3.11 -0.86 -15.26
C ILE A 259 -2.14 -1.57 -16.20
N LEU A 260 -1.25 -0.78 -16.80
CA LEU A 260 -0.02 -1.16 -17.48
C LEU A 260 0.61 -2.40 -16.88
N THR A 261 0.77 -2.40 -15.56
CA THR A 261 1.55 -3.42 -14.88
C THR A 261 0.95 -4.83 -14.95
N ARG A 262 -0.37 -4.96 -15.20
CA ARG A 262 -1.12 -6.21 -15.04
C ARG A 262 -0.96 -7.16 -16.22
N GLN A 263 -0.86 -8.46 -15.92
CA GLN A 263 -0.76 -9.53 -16.93
C GLN A 263 -2.09 -10.24 -17.18
N PHE A 264 -2.87 -10.48 -16.12
CA PHE A 264 -4.12 -11.24 -16.18
C PHE A 264 -5.36 -10.35 -16.03
N GLU A 265 -5.27 -9.31 -15.19
CA GLU A 265 -6.40 -8.45 -14.82
C GLU A 265 -6.48 -7.13 -15.60
N LEU A 266 -5.69 -6.96 -16.68
CA LEU A 266 -5.63 -5.68 -17.41
C LEU A 266 -7.01 -5.22 -17.92
N ILE A 267 -7.75 -6.10 -18.61
CA ILE A 267 -9.09 -5.77 -19.15
C ILE A 267 -10.11 -5.55 -18.00
N PRO A 268 -10.23 -6.45 -17.01
CA PRO A 268 -11.09 -6.24 -15.83
C PRO A 268 -10.83 -4.90 -15.12
N CYS A 269 -9.56 -4.56 -14.90
CA CYS A 269 -9.17 -3.30 -14.25
C CYS A 269 -9.59 -2.08 -15.08
N CYS A 270 -9.39 -2.09 -16.40
CA CYS A 270 -9.85 -1.00 -17.26
C CYS A 270 -11.35 -0.79 -17.13
N LEU A 271 -12.14 -1.87 -17.24
CA LEU A 271 -13.61 -1.79 -17.16
C LEU A 271 -14.07 -1.28 -15.80
N SER A 272 -13.47 -1.78 -14.73
CA SER A 272 -13.81 -1.39 -13.36
C SER A 272 -13.53 0.09 -13.11
N LEU A 273 -12.37 0.57 -13.53
CA LEU A 273 -12.02 1.99 -13.43
C LEU A 273 -12.96 2.86 -14.29
N LEU A 274 -13.30 2.46 -15.51
CA LEU A 274 -14.24 3.20 -16.36
C LEU A 274 -15.64 3.32 -15.71
N ILE A 275 -16.10 2.28 -15.05
CA ILE A 275 -17.36 2.29 -14.29
C ILE A 275 -17.28 3.28 -13.12
N GLN A 276 -16.16 3.30 -12.38
CA GLN A 276 -15.94 4.21 -11.26
C GLN A 276 -15.80 5.69 -11.72
N LEU A 277 -15.16 5.94 -12.86
CA LEU A 277 -14.93 7.29 -13.39
C LEU A 277 -16.23 7.98 -13.85
N GLY A 278 -17.20 7.22 -14.37
CA GLY A 278 -18.44 7.77 -14.94
C GLY A 278 -19.22 8.70 -13.98
N PRO A 279 -19.57 8.24 -12.77
CA PRO A 279 -20.23 9.09 -11.76
C PRO A 279 -19.39 10.31 -11.37
N GLU A 280 -18.07 10.16 -11.21
CA GLU A 280 -17.20 11.24 -10.75
C GLU A 280 -17.02 12.33 -11.83
N ILE A 281 -16.87 11.95 -13.11
CA ILE A 281 -16.86 12.88 -14.24
C ILE A 281 -18.14 13.73 -14.27
N ASN A 282 -19.30 13.08 -14.09
CA ASN A 282 -20.58 13.78 -14.06
C ASN A 282 -20.69 14.75 -12.88
N ARG A 283 -20.19 14.34 -11.70
CA ARG A 283 -20.16 15.17 -10.50
C ARG A 283 -19.27 16.40 -10.66
N MET A 284 -18.12 16.23 -11.29
CA MET A 284 -17.10 17.28 -11.44
C MET A 284 -17.36 18.24 -12.59
N ARG A 285 -18.23 17.87 -13.54
CA ARG A 285 -18.66 18.72 -14.67
C ARG A 285 -19.09 20.14 -14.23
N ALA A 286 -19.73 20.25 -13.08
CA ALA A 286 -20.24 21.53 -12.57
C ALA A 286 -19.29 22.26 -11.59
N LYS A 287 -18.22 21.60 -11.10
CA LYS A 287 -17.47 22.06 -9.91
C LYS A 287 -16.00 22.45 -10.16
N ALA A 288 -15.33 21.90 -11.17
CA ALA A 288 -13.92 22.21 -11.43
C ALA A 288 -13.53 21.95 -12.89
N LYS A 289 -13.23 23.01 -13.66
CA LYS A 289 -12.83 22.89 -15.08
C LYS A 289 -11.57 22.03 -15.28
N GLY A 290 -10.59 22.12 -14.36
CA GLY A 290 -9.33 21.38 -14.47
C GLY A 290 -9.47 19.88 -14.19
N LYS A 291 -10.02 19.51 -13.02
CA LYS A 291 -10.19 18.09 -12.64
C LYS A 291 -11.16 17.35 -13.57
N HIS A 292 -12.20 18.02 -14.07
CA HIS A 292 -13.10 17.41 -15.07
C HIS A 292 -12.35 17.03 -16.36
N GLU A 293 -11.49 17.92 -16.87
CA GLU A 293 -10.68 17.63 -18.06
C GLU A 293 -9.68 16.50 -17.79
N GLN A 294 -9.02 16.50 -16.64
CA GLN A 294 -8.10 15.41 -16.24
C GLN A 294 -8.81 14.05 -16.22
N LEU A 295 -10.00 13.97 -15.63
CA LEU A 295 -10.79 12.74 -15.58
C LEU A 295 -11.27 12.30 -16.97
N LEU A 296 -11.59 13.24 -17.87
CA LEU A 296 -11.90 12.91 -19.27
C LEU A 296 -10.68 12.36 -20.01
N GLN A 297 -9.51 12.96 -19.82
CA GLN A 297 -8.26 12.46 -20.39
C GLN A 297 -7.91 11.07 -19.84
N LEU A 298 -8.11 10.84 -18.55
CA LEU A 298 -7.94 9.53 -17.93
C LEU A 298 -8.92 8.51 -18.52
N GLN A 299 -10.21 8.83 -18.61
CA GLN A 299 -11.22 7.97 -19.23
C GLN A 299 -10.84 7.60 -20.67
N LYS A 300 -10.37 8.57 -21.46
CA LYS A 300 -9.90 8.34 -22.83
C LYS A 300 -8.71 7.38 -22.85
N LYS A 301 -7.69 7.62 -22.02
CA LYS A 301 -6.50 6.75 -21.91
C LYS A 301 -6.88 5.31 -21.52
N VAL A 302 -7.72 5.13 -20.52
CA VAL A 302 -8.15 3.80 -20.04
C VAL A 302 -8.99 3.08 -21.10
N THR A 303 -9.86 3.81 -21.81
CA THR A 303 -10.61 3.28 -22.96
C THR A 303 -9.67 2.81 -24.07
N ASN A 304 -8.67 3.62 -24.43
CA ASN A 304 -7.68 3.26 -25.44
C ASN A 304 -6.90 2.00 -25.03
N ILE A 305 -6.44 1.91 -23.77
CA ILE A 305 -5.76 0.71 -23.27
C ILE A 305 -6.64 -0.54 -23.41
N ALA A 306 -7.92 -0.46 -23.01
CA ALA A 306 -8.85 -1.59 -23.12
C ALA A 306 -9.08 -2.02 -24.57
N MET A 307 -9.30 -1.05 -25.47
CA MET A 307 -9.53 -1.31 -26.89
C MET A 307 -8.29 -1.87 -27.58
N ASN A 308 -7.11 -1.30 -27.30
CA ASN A 308 -5.83 -1.80 -27.81
C ASN A 308 -5.56 -3.22 -27.31
N ALA A 309 -5.83 -3.51 -26.04
CA ALA A 309 -5.67 -4.84 -25.47
C ALA A 309 -6.57 -5.87 -26.18
N LEU A 310 -7.84 -5.55 -26.38
CA LEU A 310 -8.78 -6.43 -27.11
C LEU A 310 -8.37 -6.60 -28.58
N ASN A 311 -7.93 -5.53 -29.25
CA ASN A 311 -7.47 -5.59 -30.62
C ASN A 311 -6.22 -6.48 -30.77
N GLU A 312 -5.24 -6.36 -29.88
CA GLU A 312 -4.04 -7.20 -29.87
C GLU A 312 -4.38 -8.67 -29.60
N LEU A 313 -5.34 -8.96 -28.72
CA LEU A 313 -5.83 -10.34 -28.53
C LEU A 313 -6.54 -10.85 -29.79
N PHE A 314 -7.34 -10.03 -30.46
CA PHE A 314 -8.06 -10.44 -31.67
C PHE A 314 -7.13 -10.72 -32.85
N VAL A 315 -6.22 -9.79 -33.15
CA VAL A 315 -5.33 -9.85 -34.33
C VAL A 315 -4.33 -11.01 -34.22
N ASN A 316 -3.86 -11.34 -33.02
CA ASN A 316 -2.82 -12.35 -32.81
C ASN A 316 -3.37 -13.72 -32.38
N ALA A 317 -4.69 -13.92 -32.39
CA ALA A 317 -5.31 -15.19 -31.98
C ALA A 317 -5.31 -16.23 -33.11
N SER A 318 -4.95 -17.47 -32.78
CA SER A 318 -5.31 -18.64 -33.57
C SER A 318 -6.82 -18.86 -33.57
N PRO A 319 -7.38 -19.70 -34.48
CA PRO A 319 -8.81 -20.02 -34.48
C PRO A 319 -9.34 -20.60 -33.16
N SER A 320 -8.47 -21.25 -32.38
CA SER A 320 -8.82 -21.80 -31.06
C SER A 320 -8.81 -20.73 -29.96
N GLU A 321 -7.82 -19.84 -29.96
CA GLU A 321 -7.73 -18.71 -29.02
C GLU A 321 -8.83 -17.68 -29.28
N LEU A 322 -9.20 -17.47 -30.54
CA LEU A 322 -10.30 -16.57 -30.91
C LEU A 322 -11.63 -17.04 -30.30
N LYS A 323 -11.87 -18.36 -30.28
CA LYS A 323 -13.04 -18.95 -29.58
C LYS A 323 -12.97 -18.68 -28.09
N LEU A 324 -11.80 -18.79 -27.46
CA LEU A 324 -11.60 -18.48 -26.04
C LEU A 324 -11.85 -16.99 -25.76
N LEU A 325 -11.34 -16.09 -26.60
CA LEU A 325 -11.56 -14.65 -26.48
C LEU A 325 -13.05 -14.30 -26.55
N PHE A 326 -13.79 -14.85 -27.52
CA PHE A 326 -15.24 -14.62 -27.60
C PHE A 326 -16.00 -15.24 -26.43
N ARG A 327 -15.56 -16.39 -25.90
CA ARG A 327 -16.14 -16.97 -24.68
C ARG A 327 -15.88 -16.07 -23.48
N TYR A 328 -14.67 -15.53 -23.34
CA TYR A 328 -14.32 -14.57 -22.28
C TYR A 328 -15.20 -13.32 -22.33
N ILE A 329 -15.23 -12.62 -23.47
CA ILE A 329 -16.00 -11.38 -23.66
C ILE A 329 -17.49 -11.60 -23.42
N LYS A 330 -18.03 -12.76 -23.82
CA LYS A 330 -19.45 -13.12 -23.62
C LYS A 330 -19.75 -13.63 -22.21
N GLY A 331 -18.76 -13.76 -21.33
CA GLY A 331 -18.93 -14.36 -19.99
C GLY A 331 -19.39 -15.83 -20.05
N LYS A 332 -18.90 -16.61 -21.03
CA LYS A 332 -19.26 -18.02 -21.27
C LYS A 332 -18.08 -18.98 -21.02
N MET A 333 -17.26 -18.70 -20.01
CA MET A 333 -16.23 -19.63 -19.54
C MET A 333 -16.88 -20.68 -18.63
N THR A 334 -16.98 -21.93 -19.07
CA THR A 334 -17.69 -22.98 -18.32
C THR A 334 -16.74 -24.02 -17.73
N ILE A 335 -17.08 -24.53 -16.54
CA ILE A 335 -16.42 -25.69 -15.94
C ILE A 335 -16.79 -26.91 -16.80
N ALA A 336 -15.78 -27.61 -17.33
CA ALA A 336 -16.01 -28.84 -18.09
C ALA A 336 -16.55 -29.92 -17.13
N GLY A 337 -17.85 -30.20 -17.19
CA GLY A 337 -18.51 -31.19 -16.33
C GLY A 337 -20.04 -31.18 -16.32
N GLY A 338 -20.69 -30.09 -16.74
CA GLY A 338 -22.15 -30.07 -16.92
C GLY A 338 -22.55 -30.74 -18.23
N SER A 339 -23.15 -31.92 -18.16
CA SER A 339 -23.67 -32.69 -19.29
C SER A 339 -24.45 -31.84 -20.29
N ASN A 340 -24.12 -32.00 -21.57
CA ASN A 340 -24.93 -31.57 -22.70
C ASN A 340 -26.38 -32.01 -22.52
N GLN A 341 -27.27 -31.07 -22.21
CA GLN A 341 -28.60 -31.04 -22.78
C GLN A 341 -28.85 -29.61 -23.28
N GLU A 342 -28.76 -29.46 -24.60
CA GLU A 342 -29.32 -28.33 -25.33
C GLU A 342 -30.84 -28.34 -25.15
N ASN A 343 -31.32 -27.88 -23.99
CA ASN A 343 -32.71 -27.50 -23.84
C ASN A 343 -32.78 -25.98 -24.01
N ASN A 344 -33.24 -25.58 -25.19
CA ASN A 344 -33.67 -24.22 -25.51
C ASN A 344 -34.71 -23.75 -24.47
N LYS A 345 -34.23 -23.04 -23.44
CA LYS A 345 -35.02 -22.09 -22.67
C LYS A 345 -34.23 -20.79 -22.60
N GLU A 346 -34.51 -19.90 -23.54
CA GLU A 346 -34.26 -18.47 -23.39
C GLU A 346 -34.91 -18.02 -22.07
N GLY A 347 -34.11 -17.65 -21.08
CA GLY A 347 -34.66 -17.11 -19.83
C GLY A 347 -33.76 -17.11 -18.59
N SER A 348 -32.69 -17.92 -18.53
CA SER A 348 -31.82 -17.93 -17.34
C SER A 348 -30.59 -17.03 -17.52
N LYS A 349 -30.60 -15.85 -16.89
CA LYS A 349 -29.46 -14.91 -16.77
C LYS A 349 -28.35 -15.46 -15.86
N ASN A 350 -27.92 -16.71 -16.05
CA ASN A 350 -26.79 -17.26 -15.31
C ASN A 350 -25.54 -17.09 -16.17
N CYS A 351 -25.01 -15.86 -16.23
CA CYS A 351 -23.68 -15.61 -16.76
C CYS A 351 -22.68 -16.42 -15.93
N SER A 352 -22.17 -17.53 -16.49
CA SER A 352 -21.24 -18.44 -15.80
C SER A 352 -19.77 -17.99 -15.90
N GLY A 353 -19.52 -16.86 -16.56
CA GLY A 353 -18.21 -16.24 -16.70
C GLY A 353 -17.72 -15.59 -15.41
N PRO A 354 -16.44 -15.18 -15.36
CA PRO A 354 -15.91 -14.52 -14.18
C PRO A 354 -16.71 -13.25 -13.92
N GLN A 355 -17.35 -13.17 -12.76
CA GLN A 355 -18.01 -11.94 -12.35
C GLN A 355 -16.96 -11.01 -11.78
N PHE A 356 -16.88 -9.83 -12.36
CA PHE A 356 -16.10 -8.76 -11.78
C PHE A 356 -16.85 -8.28 -10.53
N PRO A 357 -16.21 -8.22 -9.35
CA PRO A 357 -16.87 -7.93 -8.06
C PRO A 357 -17.48 -6.51 -7.96
N TYR A 358 -17.52 -5.78 -9.07
CA TYR A 358 -17.88 -4.37 -9.17
C TYR A 358 -19.32 -4.11 -9.60
N ALA A 359 -20.13 -5.15 -9.82
CA ALA A 359 -21.57 -4.99 -9.86
C ALA A 359 -22.07 -4.76 -8.43
N VAL A 360 -21.96 -3.51 -7.94
CA VAL A 360 -22.87 -3.08 -6.88
C VAL A 360 -24.26 -3.18 -7.49
N SER A 361 -25.00 -4.20 -7.10
CA SER A 361 -26.45 -4.26 -7.27
C SER A 361 -26.99 -2.96 -6.69
N VAL A 362 -27.27 -1.99 -7.54
CA VAL A 362 -28.13 -0.89 -7.16
C VAL A 362 -29.50 -1.55 -7.09
N ASP A 363 -29.84 -2.04 -5.90
CA ASP A 363 -31.20 -2.48 -5.61
C ASP A 363 -32.09 -1.27 -5.84
N ASP A 364 -32.77 -1.29 -6.98
CA ASP A 364 -33.87 -0.40 -7.33
C ASP A 364 -35.05 -0.78 -6.43
N SER A 365 -34.98 -0.36 -5.16
CA SER A 365 -36.16 -0.32 -4.30
C SER A 365 -37.03 0.85 -4.72
N GLY A 366 -37.65 0.71 -5.90
CA GLY A 366 -38.81 1.47 -6.29
C GLY A 366 -39.92 1.24 -5.27
N ALA A 367 -40.34 2.33 -4.62
CA ALA A 367 -41.51 2.35 -3.76
C ALA A 367 -42.75 1.99 -4.59
N GLY A 368 -43.17 0.73 -4.49
CA GLY A 368 -44.44 0.21 -4.98
C GLY A 368 -45.30 -0.20 -3.80
N ASP A 369 -46.06 0.77 -3.29
CA ASP A 369 -47.16 0.57 -2.36
C ASP A 369 -48.23 -0.35 -2.99
N SER A 370 -48.47 -1.52 -2.38
CA SER A 370 -49.80 -2.17 -2.43
C SER A 370 -49.92 -3.31 -1.40
N GLY A 371 -50.70 -3.01 -0.35
CA GLY A 371 -51.75 -3.86 0.22
C GLY A 371 -51.51 -5.37 0.37
N ALA A 372 -51.27 -5.78 1.61
CA ALA A 372 -51.47 -7.14 2.08
C ALA A 372 -52.91 -7.63 1.89
N THR A 373 -53.09 -8.87 1.43
CA THR A 373 -54.12 -9.77 1.95
C THR A 373 -53.62 -11.22 1.96
N ASP A 374 -54.04 -11.87 3.04
CA ASP A 374 -53.78 -13.20 3.56
C ASP A 374 -54.59 -14.29 2.84
N SER A 375 -54.01 -15.49 2.66
CA SER A 375 -54.66 -16.79 2.91
C SER A 375 -53.75 -17.94 2.46
N GLY A 376 -53.45 -18.85 3.39
CA GLY A 376 -52.59 -20.01 3.16
C GLY A 376 -53.25 -21.20 2.44
N ALA A 377 -52.41 -22.15 2.06
CA ALA A 377 -52.74 -23.58 2.03
C ALA A 377 -51.43 -24.39 2.00
N THR A 378 -51.43 -25.43 2.81
CA THR A 378 -50.44 -26.49 2.96
C THR A 378 -50.22 -27.28 1.67
N ASP A 379 -48.99 -27.72 1.38
CA ASP A 379 -48.76 -29.15 1.21
C ASP A 379 -47.28 -29.53 1.25
N SER A 380 -47.05 -30.58 2.01
CA SER A 380 -45.80 -31.27 2.27
C SER A 380 -45.39 -32.17 1.10
N GLU A 381 -44.23 -31.91 0.49
CA GLU A 381 -43.44 -32.97 -0.15
C GLU A 381 -41.96 -32.81 0.23
N ARG A 382 -41.49 -33.72 1.09
CA ARG A 382 -40.07 -34.04 1.25
C ARG A 382 -39.53 -34.50 -0.11
N ARG A 383 -38.64 -33.72 -0.72
CA ARG A 383 -37.75 -34.18 -1.78
C ARG A 383 -36.30 -33.88 -1.40
N SER A 384 -35.61 -34.98 -1.13
CA SER A 384 -34.16 -35.20 -1.04
C SER A 384 -33.26 -33.95 -1.10
N ASP A 385 -32.71 -33.61 0.06
CA ASP A 385 -31.43 -32.92 0.21
C ASP A 385 -30.33 -33.75 -0.46
N ASN A 386 -29.99 -33.49 -1.74
CA ASN A 386 -28.71 -33.92 -2.30
C ASN A 386 -28.31 -33.37 -3.69
N ASP A 387 -28.68 -32.15 -4.09
CA ASP A 387 -28.19 -31.59 -5.38
C ASP A 387 -27.97 -30.05 -5.37
N GLN A 388 -27.46 -29.52 -4.26
CA GLN A 388 -26.87 -28.17 -4.24
C GLN A 388 -25.41 -28.27 -3.76
N VAL A 389 -24.54 -28.83 -4.61
CA VAL A 389 -23.15 -28.38 -4.59
C VAL A 389 -23.18 -26.95 -5.11
N ASN A 390 -23.33 -26.02 -4.16
CA ASN A 390 -23.19 -24.60 -4.36
C ASN A 390 -22.01 -24.35 -5.31
N GLY A 391 -22.32 -23.78 -6.48
CA GLY A 391 -21.33 -23.21 -7.37
C GLY A 391 -20.60 -22.11 -6.61
N ALA A 392 -19.56 -22.49 -5.87
CA ALA A 392 -18.57 -21.55 -5.38
C ALA A 392 -18.17 -20.69 -6.58
N ASN A 393 -18.24 -19.37 -6.41
CA ASN A 393 -17.85 -18.37 -7.39
C ASN A 393 -16.43 -18.70 -7.88
N TRP A 394 -16.31 -19.50 -8.94
CA TRP A 394 -15.05 -20.13 -9.31
C TRP A 394 -13.98 -19.07 -9.63
N TRP A 395 -14.41 -17.86 -9.98
CA TRP A 395 -13.57 -16.71 -10.26
C TRP A 395 -12.94 -16.07 -9.00
N GLN A 396 -13.33 -16.47 -7.79
CA GLN A 396 -12.73 -16.01 -6.53
C GLN A 396 -11.59 -16.91 -6.04
N ASP A 397 -11.52 -18.16 -6.51
CA ASP A 397 -10.48 -19.11 -6.13
C ASP A 397 -9.78 -19.65 -7.37
N LYS A 398 -8.48 -19.36 -7.49
CA LYS A 398 -7.62 -19.84 -8.59
C LYS A 398 -7.64 -21.36 -8.73
N SER A 399 -7.86 -22.10 -7.65
CA SER A 399 -7.95 -23.57 -7.67
C SER A 399 -9.18 -24.08 -8.43
N LEU A 400 -10.20 -23.25 -8.56
CA LEU A 400 -11.48 -23.57 -9.21
C LEU A 400 -11.54 -23.06 -10.66
N TYR A 401 -10.47 -22.45 -11.19
CA TYR A 401 -10.47 -21.87 -12.53
C TYR A 401 -10.74 -22.94 -13.61
N PRO A 402 -11.74 -22.75 -14.49
CA PRO A 402 -12.00 -23.65 -15.60
C PRO A 402 -10.77 -23.78 -16.51
N PRO A 403 -10.52 -24.98 -17.10
CA PRO A 403 -9.39 -25.18 -18.00
C PRO A 403 -9.34 -24.19 -19.18
N ASP A 404 -10.51 -23.86 -19.75
CA ASP A 404 -10.61 -22.87 -20.83
C ASP A 404 -10.26 -21.46 -20.37
N TYR A 405 -10.56 -21.11 -19.11
CA TYR A 405 -10.18 -19.83 -18.53
C TYR A 405 -8.68 -19.76 -18.27
N ASN A 406 -8.07 -20.82 -17.73
CA ASN A 406 -6.62 -20.90 -17.58
C ASN A 406 -5.88 -20.76 -18.93
N ARG A 407 -6.36 -21.45 -19.97
CA ARG A 407 -5.81 -21.31 -21.34
C ARG A 407 -5.95 -19.88 -21.88
N PHE A 408 -7.07 -19.24 -21.61
CA PHE A 408 -7.28 -17.85 -22.00
C PHE A 408 -6.32 -16.90 -21.26
N LEU A 409 -6.13 -17.08 -19.95
CA LEU A 409 -5.20 -16.29 -19.15
C LEU A 409 -3.75 -16.46 -19.63
N GLU A 410 -3.34 -17.67 -19.97
CA GLU A 410 -2.02 -17.93 -20.57
C GLU A 410 -1.85 -17.20 -21.90
N PHE A 411 -2.82 -17.35 -22.81
CA PHE A 411 -2.84 -16.64 -24.09
C PHE A 411 -2.74 -15.13 -23.90
N GLN A 412 -3.58 -14.57 -23.02
CA GLN A 412 -3.62 -13.15 -22.71
C GLN A 412 -2.28 -12.63 -22.18
N ALA A 413 -1.69 -13.32 -21.20
CA ALA A 413 -0.42 -12.93 -20.60
C ALA A 413 0.72 -12.94 -21.62
N ILE A 414 0.74 -13.93 -22.53
CA ILE A 414 1.73 -13.99 -23.62
C ILE A 414 1.58 -12.78 -24.54
N GLN A 415 0.35 -12.44 -24.95
CA GLN A 415 0.13 -11.29 -25.83
C GLN A 415 0.50 -9.98 -25.16
N PHE A 416 0.06 -9.75 -23.91
CA PHE A 416 0.33 -8.50 -23.20
C PHE A 416 1.81 -8.28 -22.91
N ARG A 417 2.59 -9.33 -22.63
CA ARG A 417 4.06 -9.20 -22.54
C ARG A 417 4.69 -8.72 -23.85
N ARG A 418 4.14 -9.09 -25.00
CA ARG A 418 4.65 -8.71 -26.34
C ARG A 418 4.18 -7.34 -26.81
N CYS A 419 2.97 -6.93 -26.44
CA CYS A 419 2.35 -5.71 -26.96
C CYS A 419 2.28 -4.55 -25.96
N ARG A 420 2.79 -4.70 -24.73
CA ARG A 420 2.68 -3.72 -23.64
C ARG A 420 2.99 -2.27 -24.04
N SER A 421 4.09 -2.05 -24.75
CA SER A 421 4.50 -0.72 -25.22
C SER A 421 3.58 -0.11 -26.28
N ARG A 422 2.76 -0.93 -26.94
CA ARG A 422 1.76 -0.50 -27.94
C ARG A 422 0.42 -0.16 -27.32
N LEU A 423 0.12 -0.65 -26.12
CA LEU A 423 -1.18 -0.47 -25.47
C LEU A 423 -1.46 1.00 -25.07
N LEU A 424 -0.43 1.80 -24.83
CA LEU A 424 -0.53 3.24 -24.52
C LEU A 424 -0.67 4.15 -25.75
N ARG A 425 -0.56 3.61 -26.97
CA ARG A 425 -0.61 4.45 -28.17
C ARG A 425 -2.03 4.99 -28.37
N ASP A 426 -2.11 6.29 -28.61
CA ASP A 426 -3.32 6.87 -29.15
C ASP A 426 -3.53 6.31 -30.57
N THR A 427 -4.62 5.57 -30.75
CA THR A 427 -5.10 5.12 -32.05
C THR A 427 -5.96 6.17 -32.72
#